data_AF-A0A437UX66-F1
#
_entry.id   AF-A0A437UX66-F1
#
_cell.length_a   1.000
_cell.length_b   1.000
_cell.length_c   1.000
_cell.angle_alpha   90.00
_cell.angle_beta   90.00
_cell.angle_gamma   90.00
#
_symmetry.space_group_name_H-M   'P 1'
#
loop_
_entity.id
_entity.type
_entity.pdbx_description
1 polymer ?
#
loop_
_entity_poly.entity_id
_entity_poly.type
_entity_poly.pdbx_seq_one_letter_code
_entity_poly.pdbx_strand_id
1 'polypeptide(L)'
;MEKLTRRSFLGVAGAAALTLAACDGGTPADGGDQPDDGAEGDGAEAAAKVIMVTDTGGVNDQSFNELSWAGMQQLGTDLGWDVSYLESKQDADYMTNLDKAVDAGAQLIWGVGFAMGAAVNEAALANPDVQFAIIDSTNDNGAPNLTGVTFKQEECSFAVGYVAARMTTSGKVGFVGGIDSEIMQSFEQGYYAGIEYANKEQGLSVTYQGQWAESFGDAAKGKAIAQSQIADGCDVLYHAAGGTGTGMIEACAEAGVWAIGVDQDQSHLAPETVITSALKRVDQAIYQISPQLIDGSLAGGSNIVLGAAEDAVGIAPTHDLLPDEVYQGALAVIDKIKAGEITVPKNADELATYKAGL
;
A
#
# COMPACT_ATOMS: atom_id res chain seq x y z
N MET A 1 -30.21 41.07 20.86
CA MET A 1 -31.31 41.76 20.17
C MET A 1 -31.39 41.15 18.78
N GLU A 2 -32.23 40.12 18.61
CA GLU A 2 -33.59 40.20 18.03
C GLU A 2 -33.52 40.34 16.50
N LYS A 3 -34.10 39.47 15.64
CA LYS A 3 -35.31 38.65 15.73
C LYS A 3 -35.33 37.47 14.74
N LEU A 4 -35.87 36.35 15.21
CA LEU A 4 -36.59 35.32 14.44
C LEU A 4 -37.92 35.87 13.88
N THR A 5 -38.45 35.27 12.81
CA THR A 5 -39.90 34.97 12.62
C THR A 5 -40.08 34.08 11.38
N ARG A 6 -40.25 32.75 11.51
CA ARG A 6 -41.52 31.97 11.53
C ARG A 6 -42.69 32.54 10.70
N ARG A 7 -43.23 31.71 9.80
CA ARG A 7 -44.68 31.49 9.65
C ARG A 7 -44.99 30.15 8.98
N SER A 8 -45.86 29.40 9.65
CA SER A 8 -46.46 28.11 9.28
C SER A 8 -47.90 28.34 8.80
N PHE A 9 -48.44 27.44 7.97
CA PHE A 9 -49.88 27.14 7.79
C PHE A 9 -49.97 25.66 7.35
N LEU A 10 -50.43 24.72 8.19
CA LEU A 10 -51.79 24.13 8.20
C LEU A 10 -52.37 23.96 6.79
N GLY A 11 -52.66 22.77 6.25
CA GLY A 11 -53.28 21.56 6.82
C GLY A 11 -54.68 21.40 6.21
N VAL A 12 -55.09 20.21 5.77
CA VAL A 12 -56.48 19.69 5.72
C VAL A 12 -56.46 18.25 5.18
N ALA A 13 -57.05 17.34 5.95
CA ALA A 13 -57.42 15.98 5.60
C ALA A 13 -58.90 15.93 5.17
N GLY A 14 -59.28 14.97 4.31
CA GLY A 14 -60.68 14.72 3.93
C GLY A 14 -60.86 13.34 3.31
N ALA A 15 -61.85 12.58 3.80
CA ALA A 15 -62.02 11.14 3.65
C ALA A 15 -63.12 10.72 2.63
N ALA A 16 -62.96 9.49 2.12
CA ALA A 16 -63.92 8.40 1.80
C ALA A 16 -65.30 8.63 1.14
N ALA A 17 -65.58 7.85 0.08
CA ALA A 17 -66.84 7.11 -0.21
C ALA A 17 -66.65 6.26 -1.51
N LEU A 18 -66.67 4.92 -1.52
CA LEU A 18 -67.79 3.94 -1.54
C LEU A 18 -68.79 4.07 -2.73
N THR A 19 -68.69 3.15 -3.71
CA THR A 19 -69.79 2.67 -4.57
C THR A 19 -69.46 1.21 -5.00
N LEU A 20 -70.17 0.20 -4.45
CA LEU A 20 -71.39 -0.49 -4.95
C LEU A 20 -71.13 -1.48 -6.10
N ALA A 21 -71.11 -2.77 -5.73
CA ALA A 21 -71.10 -3.94 -6.60
C ALA A 21 -72.47 -4.23 -7.22
N ALA A 22 -72.48 -4.78 -8.43
CA ALA A 22 -73.62 -5.45 -9.05
C ALA A 22 -73.22 -6.89 -9.40
N CYS A 23 -74.02 -7.84 -8.93
CA CYS A 23 -73.89 -9.28 -9.15
C CYS A 23 -74.83 -9.75 -10.27
N ASP A 24 -74.36 -10.65 -11.14
CA ASP A 24 -75.14 -11.67 -11.87
C ASP A 24 -74.09 -12.62 -12.53
N GLY A 25 -74.04 -13.94 -12.47
CA GLY A 25 -74.86 -15.02 -11.90
C GLY A 25 -74.53 -16.30 -12.71
N GLY A 26 -73.88 -17.33 -12.12
CA GLY A 26 -73.78 -18.66 -12.76
C GLY A 26 -72.56 -19.58 -12.47
N THR A 27 -72.64 -20.34 -11.36
CA THR A 27 -72.10 -21.71 -11.11
C THR A 27 -70.57 -21.96 -10.94
N PRO A 28 -70.11 -22.78 -9.95
CA PRO A 28 -68.72 -22.78 -9.47
C PRO A 28 -67.87 -24.02 -9.89
N ALA A 29 -66.57 -23.79 -10.09
CA ALA A 29 -65.44 -24.73 -9.91
C ALA A 29 -64.15 -23.87 -9.98
N ASP A 30 -63.59 -23.48 -8.83
CA ASP A 30 -62.45 -24.11 -8.14
C ASP A 30 -61.09 -23.70 -8.74
N GLY A 31 -60.19 -23.21 -7.87
CA GLY A 31 -58.82 -22.78 -8.19
C GLY A 31 -58.63 -21.26 -8.29
N GLY A 32 -58.29 -20.63 -7.16
CA GLY A 32 -57.94 -19.21 -7.09
C GLY A 32 -56.57 -18.92 -7.72
N ASP A 33 -56.51 -17.81 -8.46
CA ASP A 33 -55.28 -17.19 -8.90
C ASP A 33 -55.43 -15.68 -8.65
N GLN A 34 -54.65 -15.16 -7.71
CA GLN A 34 -54.52 -13.73 -7.41
C GLN A 34 -53.09 -13.36 -7.79
N PRO A 35 -52.86 -12.35 -8.64
CA PRO A 35 -51.51 -11.88 -8.88
C PRO A 35 -51.02 -11.15 -7.63
N ASP A 36 -49.97 -11.70 -7.04
CA ASP A 36 -49.18 -11.05 -5.99
C ASP A 36 -48.25 -10.04 -6.67
N ASP A 37 -48.55 -8.75 -6.48
CA ASP A 37 -47.64 -7.65 -6.80
C ASP A 37 -46.47 -7.67 -5.81
N GLY A 38 -45.56 -8.63 -6.03
CA GLY A 38 -44.26 -8.68 -5.38
C GLY A 38 -43.37 -7.59 -5.96
N ALA A 39 -43.40 -6.41 -5.35
CA ALA A 39 -42.37 -5.41 -5.53
C ALA A 39 -41.02 -6.03 -5.14
N GLU A 40 -40.16 -6.26 -6.13
CA GLU A 40 -38.74 -6.54 -5.95
C GLU A 40 -38.13 -5.35 -5.19
N GLY A 41 -38.03 -5.50 -3.86
CA GLY A 41 -37.14 -4.70 -3.06
C GLY A 41 -35.74 -5.12 -3.42
N ASP A 42 -35.07 -4.30 -4.22
CA ASP A 42 -33.63 -4.34 -4.48
C ASP A 42 -32.94 -4.31 -3.10
N GLY A 43 -32.58 -5.49 -2.62
CA GLY A 43 -31.94 -5.67 -1.33
C GLY A 43 -30.53 -5.14 -1.46
N ALA A 44 -30.31 -3.91 -1.00
CA ALA A 44 -28.97 -3.37 -0.85
C ALA A 44 -28.12 -4.39 -0.10
N GLU A 45 -27.16 -5.01 -0.79
CA GLU A 45 -26.17 -5.89 -0.20
C GLU A 45 -25.54 -5.16 1.00
N ALA A 46 -25.50 -5.83 2.16
CA ALA A 46 -24.91 -5.22 3.34
C ALA A 46 -23.44 -4.86 3.03
N ALA A 47 -23.06 -3.60 3.29
CA ALA A 47 -21.71 -3.11 3.04
C ALA A 47 -20.67 -4.06 3.66
N ALA A 48 -19.69 -4.49 2.86
CA ALA A 48 -18.62 -5.33 3.35
C ALA A 48 -17.83 -4.59 4.45
N LYS A 49 -17.48 -5.31 5.52
CA LYS A 49 -16.69 -4.76 6.61
C LYS A 49 -15.25 -5.23 6.50
N VAL A 50 -14.32 -4.29 6.31
CA VAL A 50 -12.90 -4.58 6.13
C VAL A 50 -12.10 -3.84 7.18
N ILE A 51 -11.25 -4.56 7.92
CA ILE A 51 -10.45 -3.97 9.00
C ILE A 51 -8.97 -4.18 8.70
N MET A 52 -8.21 -3.09 8.73
CA MET A 52 -6.76 -3.12 8.64
C MET A 52 -6.14 -3.15 10.04
N VAL A 53 -5.13 -4.00 10.27
CA VAL A 53 -4.30 -3.98 11.46
C VAL A 53 -2.87 -3.69 11.00
N THR A 54 -2.30 -2.58 11.48
CA THR A 54 -0.93 -2.21 11.15
C THR A 54 0.06 -2.91 12.08
N ASP A 55 1.28 -3.09 11.60
CA ASP A 55 2.46 -3.24 12.44
C ASP A 55 2.77 -1.92 13.18
N THR A 56 4.02 -1.74 13.60
CA THR A 56 4.48 -0.51 14.26
C THR A 56 4.69 0.64 13.25
N GLY A 57 4.57 1.89 13.71
CA GLY A 57 4.79 3.10 12.89
C GLY A 57 3.53 3.95 12.78
N GLY A 58 2.38 3.31 12.68
CA GLY A 58 1.06 3.97 12.66
C GLY A 58 0.69 4.54 11.29
N VAL A 59 -0.58 4.89 11.10
CA VAL A 59 -1.17 5.25 9.78
C VAL A 59 -0.78 6.65 9.28
N ASN A 60 0.00 7.42 10.03
CA ASN A 60 0.49 8.74 9.62
C ASN A 60 2.01 8.73 9.40
N ASP A 61 2.55 7.59 8.95
CA ASP A 61 3.98 7.40 8.69
C ASP A 61 4.46 8.05 7.39
N GLN A 62 3.57 8.71 6.63
CA GLN A 62 3.85 9.37 5.35
C GLN A 62 4.39 8.40 4.27
N SER A 63 4.15 7.09 4.45
CA SER A 63 4.76 6.02 3.67
C SER A 63 3.83 4.79 3.65
N PHE A 64 4.30 3.64 4.11
CA PHE A 64 3.68 2.33 3.97
C PHE A 64 2.29 2.19 4.62
N ASN A 65 2.14 2.56 5.89
CA ASN A 65 0.86 2.39 6.60
C ASN A 65 -0.18 3.43 6.16
N GLU A 66 0.25 4.66 5.89
CA GLU A 66 -0.61 5.71 5.34
C GLU A 66 -1.13 5.33 3.94
N LEU A 67 -0.25 4.80 3.08
CA LEU A 67 -0.62 4.32 1.75
C LEU A 67 -1.60 3.13 1.83
N SER A 68 -1.39 2.21 2.77
CA SER A 68 -2.32 1.11 3.02
C SER A 68 -3.72 1.62 3.42
N TRP A 69 -3.76 2.62 4.30
CA TRP A 69 -5.01 3.28 4.69
C TRP A 69 -5.67 4.02 3.52
N ALA A 70 -4.90 4.62 2.61
CA ALA A 70 -5.45 5.23 1.39
C ALA A 70 -6.20 4.20 0.51
N GLY A 71 -5.65 3.00 0.33
CA GLY A 71 -6.33 1.90 -0.37
C GLY A 71 -7.64 1.48 0.30
N MET A 72 -7.64 1.38 1.63
CA MET A 72 -8.85 1.11 2.42
C MET A 72 -9.90 2.21 2.26
N GLN A 73 -9.52 3.48 2.34
CA GLN A 73 -10.44 4.61 2.16
C GLN A 73 -11.03 4.64 0.75
N GLN A 74 -10.26 4.22 -0.26
CA GLN A 74 -10.76 4.11 -1.62
C GLN A 74 -11.87 3.05 -1.72
N LEU A 75 -11.71 1.88 -1.07
CA LEU A 75 -12.78 0.87 -0.97
C LEU A 75 -14.05 1.46 -0.34
N GLY A 76 -13.91 2.21 0.76
CA GLY A 76 -15.04 2.87 1.42
C GLY A 76 -15.73 3.91 0.54
N THR A 77 -14.96 4.68 -0.23
CA THR A 77 -15.48 5.74 -1.11
C THR A 77 -16.16 5.18 -2.36
N ASP A 78 -15.50 4.23 -3.03
CA ASP A 78 -15.93 3.74 -4.35
C ASP A 78 -16.98 2.61 -4.23
N LEU A 79 -16.92 1.79 -3.17
CA LEU A 79 -17.80 0.63 -2.99
C LEU A 79 -18.77 0.75 -1.80
N GLY A 80 -18.67 1.82 -1.00
CA GLY A 80 -19.54 2.03 0.17
C GLY A 80 -19.26 1.06 1.32
N TRP A 81 -18.07 0.46 1.38
CA TRP A 81 -17.67 -0.51 2.39
C TRP A 81 -17.38 0.15 3.76
N ASP A 82 -17.63 -0.59 4.85
CA ASP A 82 -17.27 -0.18 6.22
C ASP A 82 -15.80 -0.51 6.47
N VAL A 83 -14.94 0.49 6.31
CA VAL A 83 -13.49 0.36 6.48
C VAL A 83 -13.00 1.03 7.76
N SER A 84 -12.15 0.34 8.50
CA SER A 84 -11.52 0.87 9.71
C SER A 84 -10.13 0.28 9.93
N TYR A 85 -9.39 0.80 10.91
CA TYR A 85 -8.06 0.30 11.24
C TYR A 85 -7.83 0.19 12.75
N LEU A 86 -6.86 -0.66 13.12
CA LEU A 86 -6.28 -0.79 14.46
C LEU A 86 -4.77 -0.63 14.34
N GLU A 87 -4.20 0.27 15.13
CA GLU A 87 -2.75 0.46 15.16
C GLU A 87 -2.10 -0.38 16.26
N SER A 88 -1.01 -1.03 15.92
CA SER A 88 -0.15 -1.71 16.88
C SER A 88 1.00 -0.79 17.29
N LYS A 89 1.40 -0.82 18.57
CA LYS A 89 2.54 -0.03 19.06
C LYS A 89 3.77 -0.91 19.32
N GLN A 90 3.57 -2.22 19.42
CA GLN A 90 4.58 -3.25 19.63
C GLN A 90 4.03 -4.61 19.18
N ASP A 91 4.91 -5.60 19.02
CA ASP A 91 4.54 -6.95 18.57
C ASP A 91 3.47 -7.63 19.43
N ALA A 92 3.49 -7.38 20.74
CA ALA A 92 2.52 -7.95 21.67
C ALA A 92 1.07 -7.49 21.41
N ASP A 93 0.87 -6.41 20.65
CA ASP A 93 -0.44 -5.89 20.33
C ASP A 93 -1.10 -6.62 19.14
N TYR A 94 -0.32 -7.30 18.28
CA TYR A 94 -0.79 -7.85 17.00
C TYR A 94 -1.96 -8.81 17.15
N MET A 95 -1.81 -9.89 17.92
CA MET A 95 -2.89 -10.87 18.12
C MET A 95 -4.12 -10.24 18.77
N THR A 96 -3.92 -9.38 19.77
CA THR A 96 -5.04 -8.70 20.44
C THR A 96 -5.82 -7.79 19.48
N ASN A 97 -5.15 -7.14 18.53
CA ASN A 97 -5.81 -6.31 17.53
C ASN A 97 -6.50 -7.14 16.43
N LEU A 98 -5.91 -8.27 16.02
CA LEU A 98 -6.54 -9.22 15.11
C LEU A 98 -7.82 -9.81 15.72
N ASP A 99 -7.79 -10.22 16.99
CA ASP A 99 -8.96 -10.72 17.71
C ASP A 99 -10.08 -9.66 17.78
N LYS A 100 -9.74 -8.40 18.07
CA LYS A 100 -10.72 -7.30 18.04
C LYS A 100 -11.33 -7.09 16.66
N ALA A 101 -10.55 -7.26 15.60
CA ALA A 101 -11.05 -7.12 14.23
C ALA A 101 -12.05 -8.24 13.89
N VAL A 102 -11.76 -9.47 14.31
CA VAL A 102 -12.69 -10.60 14.21
C VAL A 102 -13.97 -10.34 15.02
N ASP A 103 -13.84 -9.96 16.30
CA ASP A 103 -14.97 -9.68 17.19
C ASP A 103 -15.85 -8.52 16.67
N ALA A 104 -15.25 -7.57 15.94
CA ALA A 104 -15.96 -6.48 15.29
C ALA A 104 -16.77 -6.93 14.05
N GLY A 105 -16.69 -8.20 13.65
CA GLY A 105 -17.40 -8.76 12.51
C GLY A 105 -16.78 -8.41 11.16
N ALA A 106 -15.45 -8.27 11.10
CA ALA A 106 -14.76 -8.10 9.82
C ALA A 106 -15.01 -9.31 8.91
N GLN A 107 -15.30 -9.04 7.63
CA GLN A 107 -15.35 -10.08 6.60
C GLN A 107 -13.96 -10.33 6.00
N LEU A 108 -13.15 -9.26 5.90
CA LEU A 108 -11.75 -9.31 5.50
C LEU A 108 -10.89 -8.53 6.50
N ILE A 109 -9.79 -9.12 6.94
CA ILE A 109 -8.78 -8.48 7.78
C ILE A 109 -7.47 -8.39 7.02
N TRP A 110 -6.96 -7.16 6.86
CA TRP A 110 -5.62 -6.92 6.33
C TRP A 110 -4.62 -6.78 7.47
N GLY A 111 -3.61 -7.64 7.51
CA GLY A 111 -2.37 -7.36 8.24
C GLY A 111 -1.40 -6.57 7.36
N VAL A 112 -0.79 -5.52 7.90
CA VAL A 112 0.12 -4.65 7.14
C VAL A 112 1.50 -4.67 7.77
N GLY A 113 2.45 -5.32 7.10
CA GLY A 113 3.85 -5.38 7.50
C GLY A 113 4.33 -6.80 7.81
N PHE A 114 5.57 -7.08 7.44
CA PHE A 114 6.17 -8.42 7.56
C PHE A 114 6.23 -8.93 9.01
N ALA A 115 6.37 -8.02 9.98
CA ALA A 115 6.45 -8.36 11.40
C ALA A 115 5.16 -9.05 11.92
N MET A 116 4.03 -8.82 11.24
CA MET A 116 2.75 -9.43 11.59
C MET A 116 2.58 -10.87 11.06
N GLY A 117 3.50 -11.36 10.23
CA GLY A 117 3.39 -12.65 9.54
C GLY A 117 2.91 -13.80 10.41
N ALA A 118 3.59 -14.04 11.53
CA ALA A 118 3.25 -15.10 12.46
C ALA A 118 1.85 -14.92 13.09
N ALA A 119 1.52 -13.70 13.52
CA ALA A 119 0.24 -13.40 14.17
C ALA A 119 -0.94 -13.54 13.20
N VAL A 120 -0.80 -13.07 11.96
CA VAL A 120 -1.87 -13.22 10.95
C VAL A 120 -2.05 -14.67 10.54
N ASN A 121 -0.96 -15.42 10.37
CA ASN A 121 -1.02 -16.85 10.10
C ASN A 121 -1.77 -17.59 11.23
N GLU A 122 -1.48 -17.28 12.51
CA GLU A 122 -2.18 -17.86 13.66
C GLU A 122 -3.67 -17.47 13.70
N ALA A 123 -3.98 -16.19 13.53
CA ALA A 123 -5.35 -15.69 13.55
C ALA A 123 -6.21 -16.28 12.41
N ALA A 124 -5.64 -16.46 11.22
CA ALA A 124 -6.33 -17.05 10.09
C ALA A 124 -6.76 -18.51 10.37
N LEU A 125 -5.87 -19.32 10.95
CA LEU A 125 -6.20 -20.70 11.34
C LEU A 125 -7.26 -20.78 12.42
N ALA A 126 -7.24 -19.84 13.36
CA ALA A 126 -8.21 -19.78 14.47
C ALA A 126 -9.61 -19.35 14.00
N ASN A 127 -9.72 -18.63 12.89
CA ASN A 127 -10.95 -17.98 12.43
C ASN A 127 -11.26 -18.32 10.96
N PRO A 128 -11.64 -19.58 10.64
CA PRO A 128 -11.79 -20.06 9.26
C PRO A 128 -12.93 -19.38 8.48
N ASP A 129 -13.87 -18.72 9.17
CA ASP A 129 -15.02 -18.03 8.58
C ASP A 129 -14.70 -16.57 8.18
N VAL A 130 -13.51 -16.06 8.50
CA VAL A 130 -13.06 -14.70 8.17
C VAL A 130 -11.94 -14.78 7.13
N GLN A 131 -11.99 -13.93 6.10
CA GLN A 131 -10.88 -13.80 5.15
C GLN A 131 -9.76 -12.97 5.78
N PHE A 132 -8.53 -13.38 5.54
CA PHE A 132 -7.33 -12.65 5.91
C PHE A 132 -6.49 -12.40 4.67
N ALA A 133 -5.85 -11.25 4.64
CA ALA A 133 -4.77 -10.97 3.71
C ALA A 133 -3.63 -10.26 4.44
N ILE A 134 -2.40 -10.43 3.97
CA ILE A 134 -1.23 -9.81 4.59
C ILE A 134 -0.31 -9.19 3.55
N ILE A 135 0.03 -7.92 3.75
CA ILE A 135 1.05 -7.21 2.97
C ILE A 135 2.42 -7.52 3.56
N ASP A 136 3.39 -7.79 2.68
CA ASP A 136 4.79 -8.07 3.01
C ASP A 136 4.98 -9.34 3.85
N SER A 137 4.09 -10.31 3.69
CA SER A 137 4.29 -11.65 4.22
C SER A 137 3.57 -12.68 3.35
N THR A 138 3.85 -13.95 3.62
CA THR A 138 3.30 -15.09 2.91
C THR A 138 2.38 -15.90 3.80
N ASN A 139 1.48 -16.63 3.16
CA ASN A 139 0.72 -17.71 3.78
C ASN A 139 1.63 -18.94 3.93
N ASP A 140 2.42 -18.97 4.99
CA ASP A 140 3.42 -20.00 5.25
C ASP A 140 2.81 -21.28 5.84
N ASN A 141 1.65 -21.16 6.49
CA ASN A 141 0.97 -22.28 7.13
C ASN A 141 -0.10 -22.94 6.25
N GLY A 142 -0.36 -22.40 5.05
CA GLY A 142 -1.34 -22.93 4.11
C GLY A 142 -2.80 -22.72 4.55
N ALA A 143 -3.08 -21.72 5.39
CA ALA A 143 -4.44 -21.42 5.83
C ALA A 143 -5.34 -21.07 4.62
N PRO A 144 -6.48 -21.75 4.43
CA PRO A 144 -7.30 -21.61 3.21
C PRO A 144 -7.99 -20.25 3.07
N ASN A 145 -8.02 -19.47 4.15
CA ASN A 145 -8.62 -18.14 4.26
C ASN A 145 -7.55 -17.04 4.37
N LEU A 146 -6.27 -17.33 4.09
CA LEU A 146 -5.19 -16.34 4.13
C LEU A 146 -4.57 -16.13 2.74
N THR A 147 -4.48 -14.88 2.32
CA THR A 147 -3.76 -14.45 1.11
C THR A 147 -2.50 -13.68 1.49
N GLY A 148 -1.32 -14.21 1.18
CA GLY A 148 -0.07 -13.46 1.28
C GLY A 148 0.15 -12.58 0.06
N VAL A 149 0.58 -11.34 0.26
CA VAL A 149 0.87 -10.39 -0.82
C VAL A 149 2.26 -9.81 -0.61
N THR A 150 3.19 -10.15 -1.49
CA THR A 150 4.56 -9.64 -1.47
C THR A 150 4.86 -8.84 -2.73
N PHE A 151 5.92 -8.04 -2.66
CA PHE A 151 6.32 -7.18 -3.75
C PHE A 151 7.74 -7.49 -4.22
N LYS A 152 8.05 -7.12 -5.46
CA LYS A 152 9.41 -7.12 -5.99
C LYS A 152 10.04 -5.74 -5.86
N GLN A 153 10.12 -5.22 -4.64
CA GLN A 153 10.63 -3.86 -4.36
C GLN A 153 12.08 -3.61 -4.85
N GLU A 154 12.86 -4.66 -5.06
CA GLU A 154 14.17 -4.55 -5.69
C GLU A 154 14.07 -3.92 -7.08
N GLU A 155 12.97 -4.15 -7.81
CA GLU A 155 12.77 -3.63 -9.18
C GLU A 155 12.62 -2.10 -9.20
N CYS A 156 11.83 -1.51 -8.29
CA CYS A 156 11.75 -0.05 -8.18
C CYS A 156 13.02 0.54 -7.56
N SER A 157 13.65 -0.17 -6.61
CA SER A 157 14.91 0.25 -6.01
C SER A 157 16.03 0.35 -7.03
N PHE A 158 16.09 -0.59 -7.98
CA PHE A 158 17.03 -0.56 -9.09
C PHE A 158 16.87 0.68 -9.94
N ALA A 159 15.64 1.06 -10.29
CA ALA A 159 15.38 2.25 -11.07
C ALA A 159 15.81 3.53 -10.34
N VAL A 160 15.56 3.64 -9.04
CA VAL A 160 16.02 4.81 -8.28
C VAL A 160 17.52 4.78 -7.97
N GLY A 161 18.16 3.61 -7.93
CA GLY A 161 19.61 3.46 -7.90
C GLY A 161 20.29 3.98 -9.17
N TYR A 162 19.67 3.70 -10.32
CA TYR A 162 20.07 4.28 -11.59
C TYR A 162 19.97 5.81 -11.58
N VAL A 163 18.87 6.36 -11.07
CA VAL A 163 18.68 7.81 -10.90
C VAL A 163 19.76 8.39 -9.98
N ALA A 164 19.99 7.79 -8.81
CA ALA A 164 20.96 8.29 -7.84
C ALA A 164 22.37 8.38 -8.43
N ALA A 165 22.80 7.34 -9.16
CA ALA A 165 24.10 7.32 -9.81
C ALA A 165 24.25 8.40 -10.90
N ARG A 166 23.17 8.76 -11.60
CA ARG A 166 23.20 9.81 -12.63
C ARG A 166 23.01 11.22 -12.09
N MET A 167 22.48 11.36 -10.87
CA MET A 167 22.24 12.65 -10.23
C MET A 167 23.36 13.09 -9.28
N THR A 168 24.14 12.16 -8.74
CA THR A 168 25.27 12.49 -7.85
C THR A 168 26.33 13.31 -8.57
N THR A 169 26.85 14.32 -7.87
CA THR A 169 27.99 15.14 -8.29
C THR A 169 29.27 14.78 -7.55
N SER A 170 29.15 14.22 -6.34
CA SER A 170 30.27 13.77 -5.53
C SER A 170 30.75 12.36 -5.89
N GLY A 171 29.91 11.58 -6.59
CA GLY A 171 30.15 10.16 -6.85
C GLY A 171 29.91 9.28 -5.61
N LYS A 172 29.18 9.79 -4.61
CA LYS A 172 28.83 9.05 -3.39
C LYS A 172 27.34 9.16 -3.13
N VAL A 173 26.69 8.02 -2.93
CA VAL A 173 25.26 7.95 -2.63
C VAL A 173 25.00 7.09 -1.39
N GLY A 174 23.94 7.42 -0.67
CA GLY A 174 23.60 6.81 0.62
C GLY A 174 22.28 6.04 0.59
N PHE A 175 22.13 5.12 1.53
CA PHE A 175 20.87 4.45 1.84
C PHE A 175 20.61 4.41 3.35
N VAL A 176 19.36 4.66 3.73
CA VAL A 176 18.86 4.55 5.11
C VAL A 176 17.75 3.52 5.15
N GLY A 177 18.05 2.35 5.72
CA GLY A 177 17.08 1.28 5.90
C GLY A 177 16.38 1.36 7.26
N GLY A 178 15.17 0.79 7.35
CA GLY A 178 14.43 0.66 8.61
C GLY A 178 14.95 -0.47 9.48
N ILE A 179 14.16 -1.54 9.67
CA ILE A 179 14.53 -2.74 10.42
C ILE A 179 15.04 -3.82 9.44
N ASP A 180 16.19 -4.43 9.73
CA ASP A 180 16.76 -5.47 8.87
C ASP A 180 15.85 -6.70 8.75
N SER A 181 15.60 -7.11 7.51
CA SER A 181 14.86 -8.33 7.13
C SER A 181 15.14 -8.64 5.66
N GLU A 182 14.77 -9.83 5.18
CA GLU A 182 14.94 -10.19 3.76
C GLU A 182 14.22 -9.21 2.81
N ILE A 183 13.02 -8.76 3.18
CA ILE A 183 12.25 -7.77 2.42
C ILE A 183 12.99 -6.44 2.35
N MET A 184 13.55 -6.01 3.48
CA MET A 184 14.27 -4.74 3.52
C MET A 184 15.61 -4.81 2.81
N GLN A 185 16.33 -5.93 2.90
CA GLN A 185 17.57 -6.15 2.17
C GLN A 185 17.34 -6.09 0.66
N SER A 186 16.20 -6.55 0.12
CA SER A 186 15.98 -6.49 -1.32
C SER A 186 15.84 -5.05 -1.86
N PHE A 187 15.34 -4.10 -1.07
CA PHE A 187 15.42 -2.67 -1.40
C PHE A 187 16.89 -2.23 -1.57
N GLU A 188 17.73 -2.54 -0.58
CA GLU A 188 19.16 -2.19 -0.62
C GLU A 188 19.88 -2.83 -1.81
N GLN A 189 19.66 -4.13 -2.05
CA GLN A 189 20.33 -4.85 -3.12
C GLN A 189 19.89 -4.36 -4.51
N GLY A 190 18.60 -4.11 -4.70
CA GLY A 190 18.08 -3.53 -5.93
C GLY A 190 18.68 -2.15 -6.19
N TYR A 191 18.70 -1.28 -5.17
CA TYR A 191 19.32 0.04 -5.24
C TYR A 191 20.79 -0.02 -5.65
N TYR A 192 21.56 -0.89 -4.98
CA TYR A 192 22.97 -1.02 -5.29
C TYR A 192 23.22 -1.60 -6.70
N ALA A 193 22.41 -2.57 -7.13
CA ALA A 193 22.48 -3.10 -8.48
C ALA A 193 22.18 -2.04 -9.56
N GLY A 194 21.22 -1.14 -9.30
CA GLY A 194 20.91 -0.01 -10.17
C GLY A 194 22.08 0.98 -10.32
N ILE A 195 22.79 1.24 -9.22
CA ILE A 195 24.00 2.08 -9.23
C ILE A 195 25.11 1.43 -10.06
N GLU A 196 25.36 0.13 -9.86
CA GLU A 196 26.38 -0.61 -10.62
C GLU A 196 26.03 -0.70 -12.11
N TYR A 197 24.75 -0.84 -12.45
CA TYR A 197 24.29 -0.78 -13.83
C TYR A 197 24.58 0.58 -14.47
N ALA A 198 24.22 1.68 -13.80
CA ALA A 198 24.50 3.03 -14.28
C ALA A 198 26.02 3.28 -14.42
N ASN A 199 26.83 2.82 -13.46
CA ASN A 199 28.29 2.89 -13.54
C ASN A 199 28.80 2.24 -14.82
N LYS A 200 28.31 1.03 -15.14
CA LYS A 200 28.73 0.30 -16.33
C LYS A 200 28.22 0.94 -17.62
N GLU A 201 26.94 1.29 -17.68
CA GLU A 201 26.27 1.82 -18.87
C GLU A 201 26.79 3.22 -19.23
N GLN A 202 26.95 4.08 -18.23
CA GLN A 202 27.29 5.50 -18.40
C GLN A 202 28.78 5.81 -18.17
N GLY A 203 29.58 4.81 -17.78
CA GLY A 203 31.01 4.98 -17.49
C GLY A 203 31.27 5.82 -16.24
N LEU A 204 30.40 5.72 -15.24
CA LEU A 204 30.49 6.44 -13.97
C LEU A 204 31.35 5.68 -12.95
N SER A 205 31.63 6.31 -11.81
CA SER A 205 32.37 5.70 -10.70
C SER A 205 31.72 6.08 -9.38
N VAL A 206 30.43 5.79 -9.26
CA VAL A 206 29.61 6.06 -8.08
C VAL A 206 29.81 4.96 -7.06
N THR A 207 29.96 5.36 -5.80
CA THR A 207 30.09 4.47 -4.64
C THR A 207 28.88 4.60 -3.73
N TYR A 208 28.60 3.53 -3.00
CA TYR A 208 27.42 3.34 -2.18
C TYR A 208 27.80 3.14 -0.71
N GLN A 209 26.99 3.68 0.22
CA GLN A 209 27.00 3.28 1.62
C GLN A 209 25.58 3.17 2.19
N GLY A 210 25.36 2.16 3.04
CA GLY A 210 24.08 1.87 3.67
C GLY A 210 24.17 1.83 5.18
N GLN A 211 23.09 2.19 5.86
CA GLN A 211 22.96 2.01 7.31
C GLN A 211 21.50 1.75 7.71
N TRP A 212 21.32 0.81 8.65
CA TRP A 212 20.04 0.45 9.23
C TRP A 212 19.71 1.28 10.47
N ALA A 213 18.48 1.79 10.51
CA ALA A 213 17.95 2.56 11.61
C ALA A 213 17.33 1.68 12.70
N GLU A 214 17.12 0.38 12.48
CA GLU A 214 16.45 -0.52 13.44
C GLU A 214 15.14 0.06 13.98
N SER A 215 14.41 0.80 13.14
CA SER A 215 13.15 1.47 13.48
C SER A 215 12.46 1.96 12.21
N PHE A 216 11.13 1.87 12.18
CA PHE A 216 10.28 2.51 11.17
C PHE A 216 9.59 3.79 11.67
N GLY A 217 9.78 4.18 12.94
CA GLY A 217 9.10 5.32 13.56
C GLY A 217 10.01 6.32 14.28
N ASP A 218 11.33 6.26 14.07
CA ASP A 218 12.31 7.15 14.73
C ASP A 218 12.96 8.09 13.72
N ALA A 219 12.25 9.18 13.38
CA ALA A 219 12.74 10.20 12.46
C ALA A 219 14.07 10.83 12.94
N ALA A 220 14.30 10.97 14.24
CA ALA A 220 15.55 11.52 14.76
C ALA A 220 16.75 10.63 14.42
N LYS A 221 16.57 9.30 14.49
CA LYS A 221 17.60 8.33 14.07
C LYS A 221 17.84 8.37 12.56
N GLY A 222 16.78 8.47 11.75
CA GLY A 222 16.89 8.64 10.30
C GLY A 222 17.68 9.90 9.93
N LYS A 223 17.38 11.02 10.58
CA LYS A 223 18.09 12.30 10.42
C LYS A 223 19.57 12.19 10.78
N ALA A 224 19.90 11.56 11.92
CA ALA A 224 21.27 11.39 12.37
C ALA A 224 22.11 10.54 11.41
N ILE A 225 21.54 9.44 10.89
CA ILE A 225 22.20 8.59 9.88
C ILE A 225 22.48 9.40 8.61
N ALA A 226 21.47 10.10 8.09
CA ALA A 226 21.59 10.92 6.90
C ALA A 226 22.67 12.00 7.05
N GLN A 227 22.68 12.72 8.18
CA GLN A 227 23.71 13.72 8.47
C GLN A 227 25.12 13.12 8.49
N SER A 228 25.30 11.89 9.00
CA SER A 228 26.58 11.19 8.95
C SER A 228 26.98 10.87 7.50
N GLN A 229 26.07 10.32 6.70
CA GLN A 229 26.35 9.98 5.31
C GLN A 229 26.67 11.22 4.45
N ILE A 230 25.96 12.32 4.70
CA ILE A 230 26.21 13.63 4.07
C ILE A 230 27.59 14.17 4.48
N ALA A 231 27.95 14.07 5.76
CA ALA A 231 29.28 14.47 6.23
C ALA A 231 30.42 13.62 5.60
N ASP A 232 30.13 12.36 5.26
CA ASP A 232 31.04 11.48 4.51
C ASP A 232 31.03 11.71 2.98
N GLY A 233 30.20 12.65 2.52
CA GLY A 233 30.18 13.19 1.16
C GLY A 233 29.06 12.66 0.26
N CYS A 234 28.07 11.94 0.79
CA CYS A 234 26.89 11.58 0.00
C CYS A 234 26.06 12.81 -0.36
N ASP A 235 25.65 12.91 -1.62
CA ASP A 235 24.81 14.00 -2.13
C ASP A 235 23.49 13.53 -2.77
N VAL A 236 23.26 12.22 -2.79
CA VAL A 236 21.95 11.59 -3.05
C VAL A 236 21.73 10.50 -2.02
N LEU A 237 20.63 10.56 -1.27
CA LEU A 237 20.27 9.56 -0.28
C LEU A 237 18.90 8.96 -0.61
N TYR A 238 18.78 7.64 -0.48
CA TYR A 238 17.54 6.89 -0.61
C TYR A 238 17.14 6.28 0.74
N HIS A 239 15.85 6.26 1.12
CA HIS A 239 15.42 5.52 2.30
C HIS A 239 14.41 4.43 1.98
N ALA A 240 14.47 3.33 2.72
CA ALA A 240 13.40 2.35 2.84
C ALA A 240 13.16 2.14 4.34
N ALA A 241 12.46 3.07 4.98
CA ALA A 241 12.45 3.21 6.44
C ALA A 241 11.15 3.76 7.03
N GLY A 242 10.04 3.74 6.28
CA GLY A 242 8.75 4.29 6.76
C GLY A 242 8.90 5.70 7.35
N GLY A 243 8.24 5.95 8.48
CA GLY A 243 8.28 7.22 9.19
C GLY A 243 9.68 7.67 9.65
N THR A 244 10.62 6.74 9.89
CA THR A 244 12.04 7.07 10.14
C THR A 244 12.67 7.81 8.96
N GLY A 245 12.25 7.48 7.74
CA GLY A 245 12.74 8.07 6.49
C GLY A 245 12.45 9.56 6.35
N THR A 246 11.39 10.06 6.99
CA THR A 246 11.05 11.48 6.96
C THR A 246 12.17 12.35 7.55
N GLY A 247 12.91 11.84 8.55
CA GLY A 247 14.10 12.50 9.08
C GLY A 247 15.30 12.50 8.13
N MET A 248 15.45 11.48 7.28
CA MET A 248 16.45 11.50 6.20
C MET A 248 16.12 12.57 5.17
N ILE A 249 14.85 12.65 4.74
CA ILE A 249 14.37 13.68 3.82
C ILE A 249 14.62 15.08 4.41
N GLU A 250 14.30 15.29 5.69
CA GLU A 250 14.56 16.55 6.40
C GLU A 250 16.06 16.90 6.40
N ALA A 251 16.94 15.95 6.71
CA ALA A 251 18.40 16.18 6.68
C ALA A 251 18.90 16.58 5.28
N CYS A 252 18.37 15.94 4.22
CA CYS A 252 18.73 16.27 2.85
C CYS A 252 18.27 17.67 2.47
N ALA A 253 17.05 18.04 2.85
CA ALA A 253 16.50 19.38 2.65
C ALA A 253 17.33 20.46 3.36
N GLU A 254 17.74 20.22 4.61
CA GLU A 254 18.59 21.15 5.38
C GLU A 254 19.98 21.32 4.75
N ALA A 255 20.55 20.25 4.21
CA ALA A 255 21.87 20.25 3.59
C ALA A 255 21.86 20.70 2.11
N GLY A 256 20.68 20.77 1.48
CA GLY A 256 20.55 21.05 0.05
C GLY A 256 21.09 19.94 -0.85
N VAL A 257 20.96 18.68 -0.42
CA VAL A 257 21.31 17.48 -1.19
C VAL A 257 20.06 16.71 -1.58
N TRP A 258 20.18 15.77 -2.51
CA TRP A 258 19.03 15.06 -3.04
C TRP A 258 18.54 13.94 -2.12
N ALA A 259 17.21 13.83 -2.01
CA ALA A 259 16.52 12.74 -1.35
C ALA A 259 15.71 11.93 -2.38
N ILE A 260 15.65 10.62 -2.17
CA ILE A 260 14.76 9.70 -2.88
C ILE A 260 13.83 9.09 -1.84
N GLY A 261 12.53 9.28 -2.06
CA GLY A 261 11.47 8.72 -1.21
C GLY A 261 11.12 7.26 -1.54
N VAL A 262 10.15 6.71 -0.83
CA VAL A 262 9.68 5.32 -1.00
C VAL A 262 8.18 5.18 -0.73
N ASP A 263 7.63 4.07 -1.20
CA ASP A 263 6.23 3.64 -1.12
C ASP A 263 5.28 4.52 -1.96
N GLN A 264 5.21 5.80 -1.62
CA GLN A 264 4.41 6.81 -2.29
C GLN A 264 5.28 7.95 -2.85
N ASP A 265 4.66 8.85 -3.60
CA ASP A 265 5.34 10.06 -4.06
C ASP A 265 5.52 11.04 -2.89
N GLN A 266 6.74 11.12 -2.37
CA GLN A 266 7.11 11.94 -1.23
C GLN A 266 7.65 13.33 -1.60
N SER A 267 7.53 13.75 -2.87
CA SER A 267 7.97 15.07 -3.33
C SER A 267 7.42 16.22 -2.48
N HIS A 268 6.19 16.07 -1.97
CA HIS A 268 5.53 17.06 -1.11
C HIS A 268 6.23 17.28 0.25
N LEU A 269 7.04 16.34 0.73
CA LEU A 269 7.74 16.46 2.02
C LEU A 269 8.91 17.45 1.95
N ALA A 270 9.61 17.49 0.81
CA ALA A 270 10.64 18.50 0.53
C ALA A 270 10.69 18.77 -0.98
N PRO A 271 9.83 19.66 -1.51
CA PRO A 271 9.63 19.87 -2.95
C PRO A 271 10.87 20.31 -3.74
N GLU A 272 11.89 20.82 -3.05
CA GLU A 272 13.13 21.31 -3.65
C GLU A 272 14.26 20.26 -3.63
N THR A 273 14.10 19.15 -2.89
CA THR A 273 15.18 18.17 -2.72
C THR A 273 14.77 16.71 -2.90
N VAL A 274 13.48 16.37 -2.81
CA VAL A 274 12.99 15.03 -3.15
C VAL A 274 12.86 14.91 -4.66
N ILE A 275 13.87 14.29 -5.29
CA ILE A 275 13.99 14.22 -6.76
C ILE A 275 13.07 13.18 -7.40
N THR A 276 12.73 12.12 -6.66
CA THR A 276 11.78 11.08 -7.06
C THR A 276 11.44 10.18 -5.87
N SER A 277 10.65 9.13 -6.08
CA SER A 277 10.39 8.09 -5.08
C SER A 277 10.29 6.71 -5.72
N ALA A 278 10.78 5.69 -5.03
CA ALA A 278 10.57 4.30 -5.38
C ALA A 278 9.16 3.88 -4.95
N LEU A 279 8.23 3.79 -5.89
CA LEU A 279 6.83 3.49 -5.61
C LEU A 279 6.63 2.00 -5.32
N LYS A 280 5.77 1.73 -4.34
CA LYS A 280 5.24 0.42 -3.99
C LYS A 280 3.76 0.55 -3.70
N ARG A 281 2.91 0.14 -4.64
CA ARG A 281 1.47 0.40 -4.69
C ARG A 281 0.66 -0.52 -3.76
N VAL A 282 0.95 -0.43 -2.47
CA VAL A 282 0.21 -1.15 -1.42
C VAL A 282 -1.27 -0.76 -1.42
N ASP A 283 -1.55 0.53 -1.65
CA ASP A 283 -2.90 1.06 -1.85
C ASP A 283 -3.66 0.28 -2.93
N GLN A 284 -3.05 0.07 -4.09
CA GLN A 284 -3.68 -0.61 -5.21
C GLN A 284 -3.79 -2.11 -4.97
N ALA A 285 -2.81 -2.73 -4.32
CA ALA A 285 -2.92 -4.13 -3.93
C ALA A 285 -4.15 -4.34 -3.04
N ILE A 286 -4.32 -3.53 -1.99
CA ILE A 286 -5.49 -3.59 -1.11
C ILE A 286 -6.78 -3.32 -1.89
N TYR A 287 -6.82 -2.25 -2.67
CA TYR A 287 -8.01 -1.85 -3.43
C TYR A 287 -8.45 -2.90 -4.45
N GLN A 288 -7.51 -3.53 -5.16
CA GLN A 288 -7.81 -4.50 -6.21
C GLN A 288 -8.10 -5.90 -5.68
N ILE A 289 -7.39 -6.34 -4.63
CA ILE A 289 -7.51 -7.71 -4.10
C ILE A 289 -8.73 -7.85 -3.20
N SER A 290 -9.10 -6.81 -2.43
CA SER A 290 -10.18 -6.94 -1.44
C SER A 290 -11.55 -7.31 -2.05
N PRO A 291 -12.01 -6.71 -3.16
CA PRO A 291 -13.24 -7.13 -3.85
C PRO A 291 -13.23 -8.60 -4.23
N GLN A 292 -12.09 -9.07 -4.77
CA GLN A 292 -11.96 -10.44 -5.24
C GLN A 292 -11.98 -11.47 -4.11
N LEU A 293 -11.45 -11.12 -2.93
CA LEU A 293 -11.51 -11.99 -1.75
C LEU A 293 -12.92 -12.03 -1.14
N ILE A 294 -13.64 -10.91 -1.13
CA ILE A 294 -15.00 -10.81 -0.59
C ILE A 294 -16.01 -11.51 -1.50
N ASP A 295 -15.92 -11.31 -2.82
CA ASP A 295 -16.83 -11.96 -3.79
C ASP A 295 -16.46 -13.42 -4.11
N GLY A 296 -15.29 -13.87 -3.65
CA GLY A 296 -14.80 -15.23 -3.83
C GLY A 296 -14.22 -15.54 -5.22
N SER A 297 -14.07 -14.54 -6.09
CA SER A 297 -13.40 -14.71 -7.40
C SER A 297 -11.90 -14.97 -7.25
N LEU A 298 -11.30 -14.51 -6.16
CA LEU A 298 -9.99 -14.96 -5.68
C LEU A 298 -10.19 -15.82 -4.43
N ALA A 299 -9.74 -17.07 -4.50
CA ALA A 299 -9.69 -17.92 -3.31
C ALA A 299 -8.55 -17.45 -2.36
N GLY A 300 -8.84 -17.46 -1.06
CA GLY A 300 -7.79 -17.47 -0.05
C GLY A 300 -6.87 -18.70 -0.18
N GLY A 301 -5.89 -18.83 0.72
CA GLY A 301 -4.93 -19.92 0.63
C GLY A 301 -3.85 -19.71 -0.44
N SER A 302 -3.68 -18.48 -0.91
CA SER A 302 -2.80 -18.14 -2.02
C SER A 302 -1.70 -17.17 -1.61
N ASN A 303 -0.64 -17.09 -2.43
CA ASN A 303 0.39 -16.07 -2.35
C ASN A 303 0.43 -15.32 -3.69
N ILE A 304 0.39 -14.00 -3.63
CA ILE A 304 0.47 -13.09 -4.76
C ILE A 304 1.79 -12.35 -4.66
N VAL A 305 2.53 -12.30 -5.78
CA VAL A 305 3.77 -11.53 -5.90
C VAL A 305 3.54 -10.44 -6.94
N LEU A 306 3.73 -9.18 -6.54
CA LEU A 306 3.48 -8.02 -7.38
C LEU A 306 4.78 -7.28 -7.70
N GLY A 307 5.08 -7.06 -8.98
CA GLY A 307 6.26 -6.34 -9.44
C GLY A 307 5.92 -5.21 -10.41
N ALA A 308 6.93 -4.78 -11.15
CA ALA A 308 6.79 -3.77 -12.17
C ALA A 308 5.89 -4.28 -13.31
N ALA A 309 5.91 -5.58 -13.60
CA ALA A 309 5.05 -6.20 -14.62
C ALA A 309 3.55 -6.00 -14.33
N GLU A 310 3.18 -5.94 -13.05
CA GLU A 310 1.82 -5.67 -12.56
C GLU A 310 1.58 -4.17 -12.25
N ASP A 311 2.51 -3.27 -12.62
CA ASP A 311 2.51 -1.85 -12.27
C ASP A 311 2.40 -1.56 -10.76
N ALA A 312 2.80 -2.55 -9.94
CA ALA A 312 2.70 -2.49 -8.49
C ALA A 312 3.95 -1.89 -7.83
N VAL A 313 5.08 -1.87 -8.54
CA VAL A 313 6.26 -1.10 -8.15
C VAL A 313 6.77 -0.29 -9.34
N GLY A 314 7.39 0.85 -9.07
CA GLY A 314 7.90 1.74 -10.12
C GLY A 314 8.58 2.99 -9.59
N ILE A 315 8.61 4.03 -10.41
CA ILE A 315 9.17 5.33 -10.05
C ILE A 315 8.08 6.39 -10.05
N ALA A 316 8.20 7.40 -9.17
CA ALA A 316 7.23 8.47 -9.08
C ALA A 316 7.04 9.21 -10.42
N PRO A 317 5.81 9.64 -10.76
CA PRO A 317 5.58 10.47 -11.94
C PRO A 317 6.11 11.90 -11.76
N THR A 318 6.26 12.37 -10.51
CA THR A 318 6.91 13.67 -10.24
C THR A 318 8.39 13.59 -10.56
N HIS A 319 8.85 14.43 -11.48
CA HIS A 319 10.23 14.43 -11.98
C HIS A 319 10.76 15.81 -12.33
N ASP A 320 10.14 16.89 -11.83
CA ASP A 320 10.51 18.28 -12.17
C ASP A 320 11.97 18.64 -11.80
N LEU A 321 12.56 17.93 -10.83
CA LEU A 321 13.95 18.10 -10.39
C LEU A 321 14.94 17.20 -11.14
N LEU A 322 14.45 16.30 -12.01
CA LEU A 322 15.28 15.41 -12.80
C LEU A 322 15.46 15.95 -14.22
N PRO A 323 16.66 15.83 -14.82
CA PRO A 323 16.78 15.94 -16.26
C PRO A 323 15.92 14.88 -16.95
N ASP A 324 15.20 15.25 -18.01
CA ASP A 324 14.33 14.33 -18.77
C ASP A 324 15.05 13.04 -19.16
N GLU A 325 16.32 13.13 -19.57
CA GLU A 325 17.13 11.96 -19.95
C GLU A 325 17.42 10.99 -18.80
N VAL A 326 17.44 11.46 -17.55
CA VAL A 326 17.60 10.61 -16.36
C VAL A 326 16.29 9.92 -16.06
N TYR A 327 15.18 10.66 -16.08
CA TYR A 327 13.84 10.11 -15.85
C TYR A 327 13.45 9.07 -16.90
N GLN A 328 13.62 9.39 -18.19
CA GLN A 328 13.37 8.44 -19.29
C GLN A 328 14.32 7.24 -19.23
N GLY A 329 15.56 7.41 -18.78
CA GLY A 329 16.48 6.30 -18.53
C GLY A 329 15.97 5.35 -17.45
N ALA A 330 15.43 5.89 -16.35
CA ALA A 330 14.83 5.09 -15.28
C ALA A 330 13.59 4.32 -15.76
N LEU A 331 12.71 4.95 -16.56
CA LEU A 331 11.58 4.27 -17.19
C LEU A 331 12.02 3.15 -18.13
N ALA A 332 13.03 3.40 -18.97
CA ALA A 332 13.57 2.38 -19.87
C ALA A 332 14.19 1.19 -19.12
N VAL A 333 14.81 1.43 -17.97
CA VAL A 333 15.30 0.37 -17.08
C VAL A 333 14.14 -0.45 -16.50
N ILE A 334 13.07 0.19 -16.04
CA ILE A 334 11.85 -0.51 -15.61
C ILE A 334 11.27 -1.35 -16.75
N ASP A 335 11.20 -0.83 -17.97
CA ASP A 335 10.70 -1.59 -19.13
C ASP A 335 11.55 -2.83 -19.43
N LYS A 336 12.88 -2.72 -19.31
CA LYS A 336 13.79 -3.88 -19.43
C LYS A 336 13.56 -4.91 -18.32
N ILE A 337 13.28 -4.47 -17.09
CA ILE A 337 12.93 -5.37 -15.98
C ILE A 337 11.62 -6.09 -16.27
N LYS A 338 10.57 -5.36 -16.71
CA LYS A 338 9.28 -5.93 -17.12
C LYS A 338 9.44 -6.95 -18.25
N ALA A 339 10.35 -6.69 -19.20
CA ALA A 339 10.65 -7.59 -20.31
C ALA A 339 11.53 -8.81 -19.90
N GLY A 340 12.06 -8.84 -18.68
CA GLY A 340 12.99 -9.87 -18.21
C GLY A 340 14.40 -9.77 -18.81
N GLU A 341 14.74 -8.64 -19.43
CA GLU A 341 16.09 -8.36 -19.94
C GLU A 341 17.06 -8.03 -18.80
N ILE A 342 16.54 -7.45 -17.71
CA ILE A 342 17.27 -7.22 -16.46
C ILE A 342 16.58 -8.03 -15.36
N THR A 343 17.29 -9.01 -14.81
CA THR A 343 16.90 -9.69 -13.57
C THR A 343 17.57 -8.98 -12.41
N VAL A 344 16.77 -8.35 -11.56
CA VAL A 344 17.26 -7.58 -10.42
C VAL A 344 17.61 -8.51 -9.26
N PRO A 345 18.81 -8.39 -8.64
CA PRO A 345 19.15 -9.17 -7.47
C PRO A 345 18.41 -8.68 -6.23
N LYS A 346 17.89 -9.63 -5.43
CA LYS A 346 17.15 -9.31 -4.19
C LYS A 346 17.90 -9.63 -2.90
N ASN A 347 19.06 -10.28 -2.99
CA ASN A 347 19.92 -10.62 -1.85
C ASN A 347 21.40 -10.51 -2.23
N ALA A 348 22.29 -10.61 -1.24
CA ALA A 348 23.72 -10.40 -1.42
C ALA A 348 24.37 -11.39 -2.40
N ASP A 349 23.92 -12.65 -2.41
CA ASP A 349 24.46 -13.70 -3.30
C ASP A 349 24.08 -13.44 -4.76
N GLU A 350 22.83 -13.06 -5.00
CA GLU A 350 22.36 -12.63 -6.31
C GLU A 350 23.07 -11.35 -6.77
N LEU A 351 23.28 -10.37 -5.87
CA LEU A 351 24.00 -9.14 -6.19
C LEU A 351 25.44 -9.42 -6.61
N ALA A 352 26.14 -10.30 -5.89
CA ALA A 352 27.50 -10.69 -6.23
C ALA A 352 27.56 -11.32 -7.63
N THR A 353 26.60 -12.17 -7.96
CA THR A 353 26.46 -12.79 -9.28
C THR A 353 26.16 -11.77 -10.37
N TYR A 354 25.22 -10.85 -10.10
CA TYR A 354 24.83 -9.77 -11.00
C TYR A 354 26.03 -8.88 -11.36
N LYS A 355 26.78 -8.42 -10.35
CA LYS A 355 27.96 -7.56 -10.53
C LYS A 355 29.07 -8.24 -11.32
N ALA A 356 29.25 -9.55 -11.16
CA ALA A 356 30.24 -10.31 -11.93
C ALA A 356 29.87 -10.41 -13.43
N GLY A 357 28.60 -10.22 -13.77
CA GLY A 357 28.09 -10.26 -15.15
C GLY A 357 28.11 -8.94 -15.91
N LEU A 358 28.32 -7.80 -15.24
CA LEU A 358 28.29 -6.44 -15.83
C LEU A 358 29.51 -6.11 -16.69
#